data_AF-A0A933RGW2-F1
#
_entry.id   AF-A0A933RGW2-F1
#
_cell.length_a   1.000
_cell.length_b   1.000
_cell.length_c   1.000
_cell.angle_alpha   90.00
_cell.angle_beta   90.00
_cell.angle_gamma   90.00
#
_symmetry.space_group_name_H-M   'P 1'
#
loop_
_entity.id
_entity.type
_entity.pdbx_description
1 polymer ?
#
loop_
_entity_poly.entity_id
_entity_poly.type
_entity_poly.pdbx_seq_one_letter_code
_entity_poly.pdbx_strand_id
1 'polypeptide(L)'
;MLFDLRGRGRRRTVQAIYLSLAILMGGGLVLFGVGGATSGGLLDAFREDQQTNNNVLQDRLDKAEKKVKASPLDAAAWKEVARLRFQNADYDQGSGAFTENGRKDLAGAEQAWNRYLKLTEKPDPTVATLMVQAFSDRGLNKPDRAVQALEIVIDDQGSEATPALYVQLAALAFQAKQTRKGDLAAKKAIALAPKDDREQIKAQVQAARDAASLPVDAGSVGTQPSS
;
A
#
# COMPACT_ATOMS: atom_id res chain seq x y z
N MET A 1 -55.93 2.31 -4.18
CA MET A 1 -55.54 1.30 -5.21
C MET A 1 -54.01 1.25 -5.22
N LEU A 2 -53.35 0.72 -4.20
CA LEU A 2 -53.11 -0.71 -3.90
C LEU A 2 -52.59 -1.48 -5.12
N PHE A 3 -51.34 -1.19 -5.49
CA PHE A 3 -50.56 -2.09 -6.35
C PHE A 3 -49.97 -3.21 -5.49
N ASP A 4 -50.41 -4.41 -5.88
CA ASP A 4 -50.14 -5.70 -5.30
C ASP A 4 -48.63 -6.03 -5.30
N LEU A 5 -48.10 -6.43 -4.13
CA LEU A 5 -46.73 -6.90 -3.94
C LEU A 5 -46.71 -8.29 -3.29
N ARG A 6 -47.60 -9.18 -3.74
CA ARG A 6 -47.53 -10.61 -3.43
C ARG A 6 -46.46 -11.31 -4.28
N GLY A 7 -45.23 -11.33 -3.75
CA GLY A 7 -44.14 -12.19 -4.21
C GLY A 7 -43.19 -12.54 -3.06
N ARG A 8 -43.34 -13.75 -2.50
CA ARG A 8 -42.73 -14.24 -1.23
C ARG A 8 -41.19 -14.28 -1.21
N GLY A 9 -40.51 -13.97 -2.31
CA GLY A 9 -39.04 -13.96 -2.41
C GLY A 9 -38.36 -12.57 -2.33
N ARG A 10 -39.10 -11.47 -2.52
CA ARG A 10 -38.47 -10.15 -2.77
C ARG A 10 -37.81 -9.53 -1.54
N ARG A 11 -38.21 -9.92 -0.33
CA ARG A 11 -37.63 -9.37 0.91
C ARG A 11 -36.16 -9.74 1.05
N ARG A 12 -35.75 -10.95 0.67
CA ARG A 12 -34.35 -11.39 0.76
C ARG A 12 -33.46 -10.75 -0.30
N THR A 13 -33.95 -10.61 -1.53
CA THR A 13 -33.21 -9.95 -2.62
C THR A 13 -33.01 -8.47 -2.36
N VAL A 14 -34.05 -7.77 -1.88
CA VAL A 14 -33.95 -6.36 -1.51
C VAL A 14 -33.02 -6.16 -0.32
N GLN A 15 -33.08 -7.06 0.66
CA GLN A 15 -32.18 -7.03 1.81
C GLN A 15 -30.71 -7.32 1.42
N ALA A 16 -30.47 -8.23 0.47
CA ALA A 16 -29.13 -8.48 -0.08
C ALA A 16 -28.58 -7.28 -0.86
N ILE A 17 -29.42 -6.60 -1.65
CA ILE A 17 -29.03 -5.39 -2.40
C ILE A 17 -28.70 -4.24 -1.43
N TYR A 18 -29.50 -4.01 -0.39
CA TYR A 18 -29.19 -2.99 0.61
C TYR A 18 -27.99 -3.36 1.48
N LEU A 19 -27.77 -4.64 1.77
CA LEU A 19 -26.58 -5.10 2.49
C LEU A 19 -25.32 -4.93 1.62
N SER A 20 -25.39 -5.23 0.32
CA SER A 20 -24.29 -4.95 -0.62
C SER A 20 -24.06 -3.46 -0.81
N LEU A 21 -25.13 -2.65 -0.84
CA LEU A 21 -25.01 -1.18 -0.91
C LEU A 21 -24.38 -0.62 0.37
N ALA A 22 -24.73 -1.16 1.54
CA ALA A 22 -24.16 -0.76 2.81
C ALA A 22 -22.67 -1.15 2.93
N ILE A 23 -22.28 -2.31 2.37
CA ILE A 23 -20.89 -2.73 2.28
C ILE A 23 -20.12 -1.91 1.23
N LEU A 24 -20.76 -1.47 0.14
CA LEU A 24 -20.13 -0.58 -0.84
C LEU A 24 -19.97 0.85 -0.31
N MET A 25 -20.99 1.39 0.36
CA MET A 25 -20.96 2.73 0.96
C MET A 25 -20.07 2.80 2.21
N GLY A 26 -19.99 1.73 3.01
CA GLY A 26 -19.10 1.64 4.17
C GLY A 26 -17.70 1.10 3.84
N GLY A 27 -17.58 0.22 2.86
CA GLY A 27 -16.32 -0.41 2.45
C GLY A 27 -15.44 0.47 1.57
N GLY A 28 -16.01 1.46 0.87
CA GLY A 28 -15.23 2.40 0.07
C GLY A 28 -14.26 3.28 0.90
N LEU A 29 -14.58 3.53 2.17
CA LEU A 29 -13.74 4.34 3.06
C LEU A 29 -12.85 3.48 3.98
N VAL A 30 -13.30 2.28 4.36
CA VAL A 30 -12.58 1.39 5.28
C VAL A 30 -11.57 0.48 4.55
N LEU A 31 -11.81 0.11 3.29
CA LEU A 31 -10.90 -0.75 2.53
C LEU A 31 -9.81 0.02 1.78
N PHE A 32 -9.95 1.35 1.62
CA PHE A 32 -8.98 2.19 0.90
C PHE A 32 -8.11 3.08 1.82
N GLY A 33 -8.29 3.06 3.14
CA GLY A 33 -7.30 3.58 4.10
C GLY A 33 -6.92 5.06 3.94
N VAL A 34 -7.77 5.88 3.33
CA VAL A 34 -7.57 7.33 3.25
C VAL A 34 -8.62 8.01 4.14
N GLY A 35 -8.20 8.28 5.39
CA GLY A 35 -8.84 9.26 6.27
C GLY A 35 -9.76 8.69 7.35
N GLY A 36 -9.20 8.49 8.55
CA GLY A 36 -9.97 8.40 9.79
C GLY A 36 -9.49 7.30 10.74
N ALA A 37 -8.60 7.67 11.68
CA ALA A 37 -8.37 7.13 13.02
C ALA A 37 -8.96 5.74 13.44
N THR A 38 -8.89 4.70 12.61
CA THR A 38 -9.15 3.32 13.01
C THR A 38 -8.01 2.43 12.56
N SER A 39 -7.18 2.07 13.53
CA SER A 39 -6.14 1.06 13.44
C SER A 39 -6.77 -0.32 13.24
N GLY A 40 -7.24 -0.63 12.02
CA GLY A 40 -7.93 -1.90 11.76
C GLY A 40 -8.34 -2.10 10.30
N GLY A 41 -7.37 -2.37 9.44
CA GLY A 41 -7.58 -2.86 8.07
C GLY A 41 -6.41 -3.77 7.68
N LEU A 42 -6.63 -4.77 6.82
CA LEU A 42 -5.73 -5.76 6.16
C LEU A 42 -4.35 -6.11 6.76
N LEU A 43 -3.58 -5.11 7.21
CA LEU A 43 -2.41 -5.24 8.07
C LEU A 43 -2.70 -5.98 9.39
N ASP A 44 -3.90 -5.85 9.96
CA ASP A 44 -4.21 -6.50 11.25
C ASP A 44 -4.41 -8.02 11.11
N ALA A 45 -5.11 -8.45 10.06
CA ALA A 45 -5.27 -9.87 9.72
C ALA A 45 -3.96 -10.56 9.29
N PHE A 46 -2.96 -9.80 8.82
CA PHE A 46 -1.61 -10.30 8.53
C PHE A 46 -0.67 -10.21 9.75
N ARG A 47 -1.03 -9.46 10.79
CA ARG A 47 -0.21 -9.24 12.01
C ARG A 47 -0.66 -10.05 13.21
N GLU A 48 -1.93 -10.46 13.29
CA GLU A 48 -2.42 -11.33 14.36
C GLU A 48 -1.67 -12.68 14.40
N ASP A 49 -1.15 -13.13 13.25
CA ASP A 49 -0.29 -14.32 13.11
C ASP A 49 1.21 -14.06 13.42
N GLN A 50 1.62 -12.80 13.62
CA GLN A 50 3.03 -12.39 13.81
C GLN A 50 3.44 -12.25 15.28
N GLN A 51 2.50 -12.25 16.23
CA GLN A 51 2.79 -11.96 17.65
C GLN A 51 3.43 -13.13 18.42
N THR A 52 3.77 -14.23 17.73
CA THR A 52 4.36 -15.42 18.33
C THR A 52 5.79 -15.65 17.80
N ASN A 53 6.77 -15.05 18.50
CA ASN A 53 8.23 -15.31 18.47
C ASN A 53 9.12 -14.45 17.54
N ASN A 54 9.40 -13.20 17.95
CA ASN A 54 10.45 -12.33 17.36
C ASN A 54 11.81 -13.04 17.20
N ASN A 55 12.17 -13.93 18.11
CA ASN A 55 13.43 -14.69 18.03
C ASN A 55 13.48 -15.61 16.79
N VAL A 56 12.35 -16.21 16.39
CA VAL A 56 12.29 -17.09 15.21
C VAL A 56 12.45 -16.26 13.93
N LEU A 57 11.91 -15.04 13.90
CA LEU A 57 12.09 -14.13 12.77
C LEU A 57 13.55 -13.70 12.64
N GLN A 58 14.19 -13.31 13.75
CA GLN A 58 15.61 -12.94 13.77
C GLN A 58 16.51 -14.10 13.33
N ASP A 59 16.26 -15.32 13.83
CA ASP A 59 17.01 -16.51 13.41
C ASP A 59 16.88 -16.79 11.90
N ARG A 60 15.68 -16.59 11.33
CA ARG A 60 15.44 -16.74 9.89
C ARG A 60 16.16 -15.66 9.10
N LEU A 61 16.13 -14.42 9.57
CA LEU A 61 16.85 -13.31 8.95
C LEU A 61 18.36 -13.57 8.95
N ASP A 62 18.94 -13.95 10.08
CA ASP A 62 20.37 -14.27 10.19
C ASP A 62 20.80 -15.39 9.24
N LYS A 63 19.98 -16.43 9.11
CA LYS A 63 20.23 -17.53 8.16
C LYS A 63 20.13 -17.05 6.71
N ALA A 64 19.12 -16.26 6.38
CA ALA A 64 18.96 -15.70 5.04
C ALA A 64 20.13 -14.75 4.68
N GLU A 65 20.61 -13.97 5.64
CA GLU A 65 21.77 -13.09 5.46
C GLU A 65 23.07 -13.86 5.24
N LYS A 66 23.30 -14.93 5.99
CA LYS A 66 24.42 -15.84 5.75
C LYS A 66 24.34 -16.47 4.36
N LYS A 67 23.12 -16.80 3.91
CA LYS A 67 22.89 -17.37 2.57
C LYS A 67 23.26 -16.39 1.45
N VAL A 68 22.83 -15.12 1.53
CA VAL A 68 23.20 -14.12 0.50
C VAL A 68 24.69 -13.75 0.54
N LYS A 69 25.34 -13.87 1.70
CA LYS A 69 26.81 -13.71 1.81
C LYS A 69 27.56 -14.86 1.13
N ALA A 70 27.09 -16.09 1.30
CA ALA A 70 27.68 -17.27 0.67
C ALA A 70 27.36 -17.36 -0.84
N SER A 71 26.16 -16.95 -1.23
CA SER A 71 25.63 -17.05 -2.60
C SER A 71 25.08 -15.69 -3.06
N PRO A 72 25.95 -14.72 -3.41
CA PRO A 72 25.53 -13.35 -3.73
C PRO A 72 24.75 -13.22 -5.05
N LEU A 73 24.72 -14.26 -5.88
CA LEU A 73 23.95 -14.31 -7.12
C LEU A 73 22.61 -15.05 -6.99
N ASP A 74 22.28 -15.57 -5.80
CA ASP A 74 20.99 -16.22 -5.55
C ASP A 74 19.88 -15.17 -5.37
N ALA A 75 19.12 -14.92 -6.44
CA ALA A 75 17.99 -14.00 -6.43
C ALA A 75 16.94 -14.34 -5.36
N ALA A 76 16.64 -15.62 -5.16
CA ALA A 76 15.65 -16.06 -4.19
C ALA A 76 16.11 -15.78 -2.75
N ALA A 77 17.40 -15.90 -2.47
CA ALA A 77 17.97 -15.54 -1.17
C ALA A 77 17.86 -14.03 -0.91
N TRP A 78 18.15 -13.17 -1.90
CA TRP A 78 17.99 -11.72 -1.76
C TRP A 78 16.54 -11.29 -1.59
N LYS A 79 15.62 -11.92 -2.32
CA LYS A 79 14.17 -11.73 -2.14
C LYS A 79 13.74 -12.02 -0.70
N GLU A 80 14.22 -13.13 -0.16
CA GLU A 80 13.89 -13.55 1.20
C GLU A 80 14.43 -12.58 2.26
N VAL A 81 15.68 -12.11 2.11
CA VAL A 81 16.23 -11.08 3.00
C VAL A 81 15.39 -9.80 2.95
N ALA A 82 14.99 -9.33 1.77
CA ALA A 82 14.16 -8.14 1.64
C ALA A 82 12.82 -8.30 2.40
N ARG A 83 12.17 -9.45 2.23
CA ARG A 83 10.91 -9.78 2.91
C ARG A 83 11.06 -9.86 4.43
N LEU A 84 12.07 -10.58 4.92
CA LEU A 84 12.30 -10.77 6.36
C LEU A 84 12.68 -9.45 7.05
N ARG A 85 13.51 -8.61 6.41
CA ARG A 85 13.84 -7.29 6.95
C ARG A 85 12.63 -6.38 7.04
N PHE A 86 11.75 -6.40 6.04
CA PHE A 86 10.48 -5.66 6.15
C PHE A 86 9.61 -6.16 7.31
N GLN A 87 9.54 -7.47 7.52
CA GLN A 87 8.78 -8.05 8.63
C GLN A 87 9.38 -7.73 10.00
N ASN A 88 10.70 -7.64 10.09
CA ASN A 88 11.40 -7.26 11.32
C ASN A 88 11.29 -5.76 11.63
N ALA A 89 10.91 -4.95 10.65
CA ALA A 89 10.85 -3.51 10.80
C ALA A 89 9.78 -3.11 11.82
N ASP A 90 10.26 -2.59 12.94
CA ASP A 90 9.44 -2.14 14.06
C ASP A 90 8.58 -0.92 13.70
N TYR A 91 7.30 -1.01 14.00
CA TYR A 91 6.28 -0.03 13.64
C TYR A 91 5.53 0.40 14.89
N ASP A 92 5.62 1.69 15.20
CA ASP A 92 4.93 2.26 16.35
C ASP A 92 3.49 2.63 15.95
N GLN A 93 2.54 1.96 16.57
CA GLN A 93 1.11 2.21 16.36
C GLN A 93 0.66 3.58 16.91
N GLY A 94 1.34 4.09 17.94
CA GLY A 94 1.02 5.38 18.54
C GLY A 94 1.34 6.56 17.62
N SER A 95 2.52 6.54 16.98
CA SER A 95 2.88 7.53 15.96
C SER A 95 2.37 7.19 14.56
N GLY A 96 1.97 5.93 14.32
CA GLY A 96 1.57 5.46 13.00
C GLY A 96 2.73 5.51 11.99
N ALA A 97 3.95 5.25 12.45
CA ALA A 97 5.16 5.31 11.63
C ALA A 97 6.18 4.24 12.06
N PHE A 98 7.14 3.95 11.17
CA PHE A 98 8.25 3.08 11.53
C PHE A 98 9.17 3.77 12.54
N THR A 99 9.61 3.03 13.55
CA THR A 99 10.58 3.53 14.54
C THR A 99 11.94 3.75 13.87
N GLU A 100 12.89 4.37 14.56
CA GLU A 100 14.24 4.52 14.00
C GLU A 100 14.87 3.16 13.66
N ASN A 101 14.66 2.16 14.51
CA ASN A 101 15.11 0.79 14.26
C ASN A 101 14.35 0.15 13.10
N GLY A 102 13.03 0.32 13.05
CA GLY A 102 12.24 -0.12 11.90
C GLY A 102 12.73 0.46 10.59
N ARG A 103 13.07 1.75 10.54
CA ARG A 103 13.64 2.39 9.35
C ARG A 103 15.02 1.84 8.96
N LYS A 104 15.85 1.42 9.92
CA LYS A 104 17.12 0.73 9.63
C LYS A 104 16.87 -0.61 8.96
N ASP A 105 15.88 -1.36 9.43
CA ASP A 105 15.48 -2.62 8.80
C ASP A 105 14.89 -2.41 7.41
N LEU A 106 14.03 -1.40 7.22
CA LEU A 106 13.54 -1.03 5.91
C LEU A 106 14.66 -0.63 4.94
N ALA A 107 15.68 0.10 5.42
CA ALA A 107 16.84 0.45 4.59
C ALA A 107 17.63 -0.81 4.17
N GLY A 108 17.76 -1.79 5.06
CA GLY A 108 18.32 -3.09 4.72
C GLY A 108 17.44 -3.88 3.74
N ALA A 109 16.11 -3.80 3.89
CA ALA A 109 15.16 -4.40 2.96
C ALA A 109 15.29 -3.81 1.56
N GLU A 110 15.41 -2.47 1.45
CA GLU A 110 15.69 -1.78 0.19
C GLU A 110 16.99 -2.25 -0.46
N GLN A 111 18.07 -2.42 0.32
CA GLN A 111 19.35 -2.90 -0.21
C GLN A 111 19.21 -4.30 -0.80
N ALA A 112 18.56 -5.22 -0.08
CA ALA A 112 18.33 -6.58 -0.53
C ALA A 112 17.40 -6.61 -1.76
N TRP A 113 16.33 -5.81 -1.76
CA TRP A 113 15.41 -5.64 -2.89
C TRP A 113 16.14 -5.16 -4.15
N ASN A 114 16.99 -4.14 -4.02
CA ASN A 114 17.79 -3.62 -5.13
C ASN A 114 18.77 -4.65 -5.70
N ARG A 115 19.29 -5.56 -4.86
CA ARG A 115 20.11 -6.69 -5.33
C ARG A 115 19.27 -7.73 -6.05
N TYR A 116 18.12 -8.10 -5.46
CA TYR A 116 17.17 -9.02 -6.07
C TYR A 116 16.72 -8.56 -7.46
N LEU A 117 16.33 -7.29 -7.62
CA LEU A 117 15.90 -6.72 -8.91
C LEU A 117 16.97 -6.78 -10.00
N LYS A 118 18.26 -6.81 -9.65
CA LYS A 118 19.35 -6.96 -10.63
C LYS A 118 19.58 -8.40 -11.08
N LEU A 119 19.01 -9.36 -10.36
CA LEU A 119 19.22 -10.79 -10.55
C LEU A 119 17.98 -11.50 -11.13
N THR A 120 16.87 -10.78 -11.31
CA THR A 120 15.62 -11.33 -11.85
C THR A 120 15.06 -10.44 -12.95
N GLU A 121 14.54 -11.07 -14.00
CA GLU A 121 13.76 -10.38 -15.03
C GLU A 121 12.26 -10.31 -14.67
N LYS A 122 11.82 -11.16 -13.73
CA LYS A 122 10.44 -11.23 -13.25
C LYS A 122 10.43 -11.06 -11.73
N PRO A 123 10.37 -9.81 -11.24
CA PRO A 123 10.28 -9.54 -9.81
C PRO A 123 9.00 -10.10 -9.20
N ASP A 124 9.09 -10.55 -7.95
CA ASP A 124 7.95 -11.08 -7.19
C ASP A 124 7.02 -9.92 -6.73
N PRO A 125 5.75 -9.90 -7.18
CA PRO A 125 4.80 -8.83 -6.87
C PRO A 125 4.44 -8.75 -5.38
N THR A 126 4.56 -9.88 -4.66
CA THR A 126 4.28 -9.93 -3.22
C THR A 126 5.32 -9.10 -2.45
N VAL A 127 6.59 -9.23 -2.82
CA VAL A 127 7.65 -8.44 -2.20
C VAL A 127 7.59 -6.99 -2.67
N ALA A 128 7.25 -6.75 -3.95
CA ALA A 128 7.04 -5.41 -4.46
C ALA A 128 5.96 -4.64 -3.66
N THR A 129 4.86 -5.31 -3.28
CA THR A 129 3.80 -4.73 -2.45
C THR A 129 4.33 -4.28 -1.08
N LEU A 130 5.16 -5.10 -0.43
CA LEU A 130 5.84 -4.72 0.83
C LEU A 130 6.74 -3.50 0.62
N MET A 131 7.43 -3.43 -0.53
CA MET A 131 8.32 -2.32 -0.85
C MET A 131 7.57 -1.02 -1.14
N VAL A 132 6.37 -1.06 -1.73
CA VAL A 132 5.51 0.14 -1.82
C VAL A 132 5.26 0.74 -0.44
N GLN A 133 4.97 -0.11 0.56
CA GLN A 133 4.79 0.35 1.94
C GLN A 133 6.10 0.82 2.58
N ALA A 134 7.21 0.10 2.36
CA ALA A 134 8.53 0.48 2.87
C ALA A 134 8.95 1.87 2.38
N PHE A 135 8.61 2.20 1.14
CA PHE A 135 8.95 3.46 0.49
C PHE A 135 7.95 4.59 0.73
N SER A 136 6.87 4.35 1.47
CA SER A 136 5.89 5.37 1.86
C SER A 136 6.48 6.49 2.72
N ASP A 137 5.73 7.57 2.87
CA ASP A 137 6.03 8.73 3.74
C ASP A 137 6.35 8.32 5.19
N ARG A 138 5.65 7.31 5.71
CA ARG A 138 5.82 6.76 7.07
C ARG A 138 6.99 5.79 7.21
N GLY A 139 7.55 5.32 6.11
CA GLY A 139 8.70 4.42 6.06
C GLY A 139 9.98 5.16 5.72
N LEU A 140 10.49 4.91 4.51
CA LEU A 140 11.74 5.50 4.00
C LEU A 140 11.53 6.84 3.28
N ASN A 141 10.28 7.25 3.03
CA ASN A 141 9.91 8.46 2.30
C ASN A 141 10.62 8.55 0.93
N LYS A 142 10.48 7.51 0.11
CA LYS A 142 11.09 7.37 -1.22
C LYS A 142 10.02 7.16 -2.30
N PRO A 143 9.20 8.17 -2.60
CA PRO A 143 8.06 8.02 -3.51
C PRO A 143 8.46 7.54 -4.91
N ASP A 144 9.63 7.95 -5.42
CA ASP A 144 10.16 7.44 -6.70
C ASP A 144 10.31 5.92 -6.73
N ARG A 145 10.75 5.33 -5.61
CA ARG A 145 10.93 3.88 -5.47
C ARG A 145 9.61 3.18 -5.22
N ALA A 146 8.69 3.83 -4.51
CA ALA A 146 7.32 3.33 -4.34
C ALA A 146 6.60 3.21 -5.68
N VAL A 147 6.77 4.19 -6.58
CA VAL A 147 6.27 4.13 -7.97
C VAL A 147 6.80 2.89 -8.69
N GLN A 148 8.12 2.66 -8.68
CA GLN A 148 8.73 1.50 -9.35
C GLN A 148 8.24 0.17 -8.78
N ALA A 149 8.07 0.08 -7.46
CA ALA A 149 7.55 -1.12 -6.82
C ALA A 149 6.07 -1.36 -7.18
N LEU A 150 5.25 -0.31 -7.26
CA LEU A 150 3.84 -0.45 -7.64
C LEU A 150 3.67 -0.80 -9.12
N GLU A 151 4.54 -0.30 -10.00
CA GLU A 151 4.57 -0.69 -11.41
C GLU A 151 4.76 -2.20 -11.56
N ILE A 152 5.62 -2.84 -10.76
CA ILE A 152 5.79 -4.30 -10.74
C ILE A 152 4.47 -5.02 -10.37
N VAL A 153 3.73 -4.50 -9.38
CA VAL A 153 2.45 -5.09 -8.97
C VAL A 153 1.39 -4.94 -10.06
N ILE A 154 1.35 -3.79 -10.73
CA ILE A 154 0.43 -3.53 -11.84
C ILE A 154 0.77 -4.42 -13.05
N ASP A 155 2.04 -4.56 -13.38
CA ASP A 155 2.52 -5.38 -14.49
C ASP A 155 2.17 -6.86 -14.28
N ASP A 156 2.25 -7.36 -13.05
CA ASP A 156 1.84 -8.72 -12.70
C ASP A 156 0.33 -8.95 -12.89
N GLN A 157 -0.51 -7.97 -12.54
CA GLN A 157 -1.96 -8.06 -12.77
C GLN A 157 -2.34 -7.90 -14.25
N GLY A 158 -1.51 -7.26 -15.06
CA GLY A 158 -1.74 -7.08 -16.49
C GLY A 158 -3.10 -6.47 -16.81
N SER A 159 -3.95 -7.20 -17.54
CA SER A 159 -5.30 -6.74 -17.91
C SER A 159 -6.30 -6.71 -16.75
N GLU A 160 -6.00 -7.39 -15.64
CA GLU A 160 -6.86 -7.42 -14.45
C GLU A 160 -6.58 -6.25 -13.49
N ALA A 161 -5.59 -5.42 -13.80
CA ALA A 161 -5.22 -4.26 -13.00
C ALA A 161 -6.41 -3.32 -12.77
N THR A 162 -6.73 -3.08 -11.50
CA THR A 162 -7.91 -2.29 -11.12
C THR A 162 -7.69 -0.79 -11.29
N PRO A 163 -8.77 0.02 -11.46
CA PRO A 163 -8.67 1.48 -11.46
C PRO A 163 -7.98 2.02 -10.20
N ALA A 164 -8.21 1.40 -9.04
CA ALA A 164 -7.66 1.81 -7.76
C ALA A 164 -6.12 1.76 -7.73
N LEU A 165 -5.50 0.75 -8.34
CA LEU A 165 -4.04 0.68 -8.44
C LEU A 165 -3.46 1.82 -9.27
N TYR A 166 -4.14 2.22 -10.34
CA TYR A 166 -3.73 3.37 -11.14
C TYR A 166 -3.95 4.71 -10.44
N VAL A 167 -4.98 4.83 -9.58
CA VAL A 167 -5.13 5.98 -8.68
C VAL A 167 -3.96 6.06 -7.70
N GLN A 168 -3.59 4.93 -7.09
CA GLN A 168 -2.44 4.87 -6.18
C GLN A 168 -1.12 5.21 -6.90
N LEU A 169 -0.93 4.69 -8.11
CA LEU A 169 0.23 5.02 -8.95
C LEU A 169 0.29 6.51 -9.28
N ALA A 170 -0.86 7.12 -9.59
CA ALA A 170 -0.94 8.56 -9.84
C ALA A 170 -0.53 9.37 -8.60
N ALA A 171 -1.06 9.00 -7.42
CA ALA A 171 -0.73 9.67 -6.15
C ALA A 171 0.77 9.59 -5.84
N LEU A 172 1.36 8.38 -5.90
CA LEU A 172 2.79 8.18 -5.65
C LEU A 172 3.64 8.93 -6.69
N ALA A 173 3.24 8.93 -7.96
CA ALA A 173 3.94 9.66 -9.01
C ALA A 173 3.90 11.18 -8.80
N PHE A 174 2.77 11.74 -8.33
CA PHE A 174 2.72 13.16 -8.00
C PHE A 174 3.60 13.51 -6.80
N GLN A 175 3.60 12.68 -5.74
CA GLN A 175 4.50 12.83 -4.60
C GLN A 175 5.99 12.75 -5.01
N ALA A 176 6.29 11.88 -5.97
CA ALA A 176 7.58 11.73 -6.62
C ALA A 176 7.94 12.88 -7.58
N LYS A 177 7.05 13.88 -7.75
CA LYS A 177 7.16 14.96 -8.75
C LYS A 177 7.22 14.46 -10.20
N GLN A 178 6.83 13.22 -10.45
CA GLN A 178 6.73 12.58 -11.76
C GLN A 178 5.38 12.90 -12.42
N THR A 179 5.10 14.20 -12.64
CA THR A 179 3.78 14.70 -13.07
C THR A 179 3.25 14.03 -14.33
N ARG A 180 4.09 13.87 -15.36
CA ARG A 180 3.70 13.18 -16.61
C ARG A 180 3.28 11.73 -16.36
N LYS A 181 3.98 11.00 -15.48
CA LYS A 181 3.62 9.61 -15.14
C LYS A 181 2.32 9.59 -14.33
N GLY A 182 2.17 10.52 -13.38
CA GLY A 182 0.92 10.67 -12.63
C GLY A 182 -0.28 10.93 -13.52
N ASP A 183 -0.13 11.76 -14.56
CA ASP A 183 -1.20 12.02 -15.54
C ASP A 183 -1.55 10.82 -16.41
N LEU A 184 -0.57 10.01 -16.79
CA LEU A 184 -0.82 8.78 -17.54
C LEU A 184 -1.55 7.75 -16.68
N ALA A 185 -1.13 7.57 -15.43
CA ALA A 185 -1.79 6.69 -14.47
C ALA A 185 -3.22 7.16 -14.18
N ALA A 186 -3.43 8.45 -13.95
CA ALA A 186 -4.75 9.06 -13.78
C ALA A 186 -5.71 8.78 -14.94
N LYS A 187 -5.26 9.01 -16.18
CA LYS A 187 -6.06 8.73 -17.38
C LYS A 187 -6.42 7.26 -17.47
N LYS A 188 -5.47 6.37 -17.15
CA LYS A 188 -5.69 4.93 -17.15
C LYS A 188 -6.70 4.50 -16.09
N ALA A 189 -6.63 5.06 -14.88
CA ALA A 189 -7.62 4.84 -13.82
C ALA A 189 -9.03 5.20 -14.28
N ILE A 190 -9.23 6.40 -14.84
CA ILE A 190 -10.53 6.87 -15.33
C ILE A 190 -11.04 6.02 -16.50
N ALA A 191 -10.14 5.60 -17.39
CA ALA A 191 -10.49 4.76 -18.54
C ALA A 191 -10.99 3.37 -18.13
N LEU A 192 -10.38 2.78 -17.10
CA LEU A 192 -10.76 1.46 -16.56
C LEU A 192 -11.99 1.53 -15.64
N ALA A 193 -12.32 2.70 -15.11
CA ALA A 193 -13.45 2.90 -14.21
C ALA A 193 -14.80 2.62 -14.90
N PRO A 194 -15.75 1.97 -14.18
CA PRO A 194 -17.17 2.00 -14.56
C PRO A 194 -17.64 3.45 -14.78
N LYS A 195 -18.55 3.67 -15.72
CA LYS A 195 -18.99 5.02 -16.10
C LYS A 195 -19.45 5.85 -14.91
N ASP A 196 -20.18 5.22 -14.00
CA ASP A 196 -20.77 5.86 -12.83
C ASP A 196 -19.72 6.30 -11.80
N ASP A 197 -18.53 5.67 -11.81
CA ASP A 197 -17.45 5.93 -10.85
C ASP A 197 -16.41 6.93 -11.40
N ARG A 198 -16.47 7.30 -12.68
CA ARG A 198 -15.43 8.12 -13.35
C ARG A 198 -15.24 9.49 -12.71
N GLU A 199 -16.33 10.17 -12.35
CA GLU A 199 -16.23 11.47 -11.69
C GLU A 199 -15.64 11.35 -10.29
N GLN A 200 -15.97 10.29 -9.56
CA GLN A 200 -15.37 10.00 -8.26
C GLN A 200 -13.86 9.73 -8.40
N ILE A 201 -13.44 8.91 -9.36
CA ILE A 201 -12.01 8.62 -9.59
C ILE A 201 -11.25 9.88 -10.02
N LYS A 202 -11.85 10.71 -10.87
CA LYS A 202 -11.27 12.00 -11.27
C LYS A 202 -11.06 12.91 -10.06
N ALA A 203 -12.03 12.99 -9.15
CA ALA A 203 -11.91 13.75 -7.91
C ALA A 203 -10.79 13.21 -7.00
N GLN A 204 -10.66 11.88 -6.86
CA GLN A 204 -9.59 11.26 -6.08
C GLN A 204 -8.20 11.59 -6.63
N VAL A 205 -8.01 11.49 -7.95
CA VAL A 205 -6.75 11.84 -8.59
C VAL A 205 -6.42 13.32 -8.40
N GLN A 206 -7.41 14.20 -8.54
CA GLN A 206 -7.21 15.64 -8.36
C GLN A 206 -6.77 15.94 -6.91
N ALA A 207 -7.44 15.35 -5.92
CA ALA A 207 -7.07 15.47 -4.53
C ALA A 207 -5.63 14.98 -4.27
N ALA A 208 -5.22 13.87 -4.89
CA ALA A 208 -3.85 13.35 -4.76
C ALA A 208 -2.79 14.28 -5.36
N ARG A 209 -3.11 14.91 -6.51
CA ARG A 209 -2.25 15.94 -7.14
C ARG A 209 -2.13 17.16 -6.23
N ASP A 210 -3.25 17.65 -5.72
CA ASP A 210 -3.28 18.85 -4.88
C ASP A 210 -2.50 18.61 -3.59
N ALA A 211 -2.70 17.46 -2.94
CA ALA A 211 -1.94 17.05 -1.76
C ALA A 211 -0.42 17.01 -2.00
N ALA A 212 0.03 16.56 -3.18
CA ALA A 212 1.44 16.55 -3.52
C ALA A 212 2.03 17.95 -3.83
N SER A 213 1.17 18.94 -4.08
CA SER A 213 1.57 20.33 -4.38
C SER A 213 1.61 21.24 -3.16
N LEU A 214 1.02 20.81 -2.04
CA LEU A 214 1.09 21.56 -0.79
C LEU A 214 2.54 21.61 -0.27
N PRO A 215 3.02 22.77 0.20
CA PRO A 215 4.27 22.85 0.94
C PRO A 215 4.20 21.87 2.12
N VAL A 216 5.19 20.99 2.24
CA VAL A 216 5.37 20.19 3.44
C VAL A 216 5.81 21.18 4.52
N ASP A 217 4.86 21.75 5.24
CA ASP A 217 5.17 22.69 6.32
C ASP A 217 5.97 21.92 7.37
N ALA A 218 7.25 22.25 7.45
CA ALA A 218 8.20 21.64 8.34
C ALA A 218 7.81 22.02 9.78
N GLY A 219 7.23 21.07 10.50
CA GLY A 219 7.24 21.03 11.95
C GLY A 219 6.48 22.16 12.64
N SER A 220 5.26 21.86 13.07
CA SER A 220 4.73 22.42 14.29
C SER A 220 5.63 22.00 15.47
N VAL A 221 6.76 22.69 15.66
CA VAL A 221 7.46 22.76 16.94
C VAL A 221 6.57 23.62 17.83
N GLY A 222 5.57 22.96 18.42
CA GLY A 222 4.78 23.49 19.52
C GLY A 222 5.71 23.71 20.70
N THR A 223 6.34 24.87 20.74
CA THR A 223 6.99 25.38 21.94
C THR A 223 5.87 25.68 22.91
N GLN A 224 5.57 24.77 23.85
CA GLN A 224 4.73 25.08 25.01
C GLN A 224 5.52 26.08 25.88
N PRO A 225 5.03 27.30 26.13
CA PRO A 225 5.58 28.13 27.19
C PRO A 225 5.04 27.64 28.53
N SER A 226 5.96 27.21 29.41
CA SER A 226 5.69 26.96 30.82
C SER A 226 5.20 28.26 31.47
N SER A 227 3.99 28.25 32.02
CA SER A 227 3.52 29.22 33.03
C SER A 227 3.28 28.47 34.33
#